data_AF-A0A7C1GDX3-F1
#
_entry.id   AF-A0A7C1GDX3-F1
#
_cell.length_a   1.000
_cell.length_b   1.000
_cell.length_c   1.000
_cell.angle_alpha   90.00
_cell.angle_beta   90.00
_cell.angle_gamma   90.00
#
_symmetry.space_group_name_H-M   'P 1'
#
loop_
_entity.id
_entity.type
_entity.pdbx_description
1 polymer ?
#
loop_
_entity_poly.entity_id
_entity_poly.type
_entity_poly.pdbx_seq_one_letter_code
_entity_poly.pdbx_strand_id
1 'polypeptide(L)'
;MDMAGANRGAGQAMLEELYVRAQQAYNVLDQLITNEAKYHHYKLEKIIRVFGLEPKEAYWVLDFAEKIILLLENSFSYMDFKLRQLLLNLERHNVKIQPSPQGKTLYIVSQETRIDAEYLDGEWLFRLPIYTKTHCKFPDILKLNTETLRYLQLGWRASDETTDGNIPVMVTTKSWQMYAWAAVRYGAFTVYLSYLNLNKNNPSLRWDLRAISWNKQWLTENVDKKSGASPSGTKLVKPLNVVPWRRWKT
;
A
#
# COMPACT_ATOMS: atom_id res chain seq x y z
N MET A 1 3.68 27.88 35.71
CA MET A 1 4.13 27.50 34.35
C MET A 1 2.93 26.89 33.66
N ASP A 2 2.35 27.60 32.70
CA ASP A 2 0.98 27.37 32.20
C ASP A 2 0.95 26.22 31.18
N MET A 3 0.27 25.12 31.52
CA MET A 3 0.12 23.92 30.67
C MET A 3 -0.65 24.23 29.38
N ALA A 4 -1.43 25.31 29.34
CA ALA A 4 -2.13 25.76 28.13
C ALA A 4 -1.19 26.38 27.07
N GLY A 5 -0.06 26.94 27.50
CA GLY A 5 0.96 27.52 26.61
C GLY A 5 1.82 26.47 25.93
N ALA A 6 2.21 25.41 26.66
CA ALA A 6 3.00 24.30 26.11
C ALA A 6 2.21 23.50 25.06
N ASN A 7 0.91 23.30 25.27
CA ASN A 7 0.05 22.53 24.36
C ASN A 7 -0.29 23.32 23.07
N ARG A 8 -0.37 24.66 23.14
CA ARG A 8 -0.51 25.51 21.94
C ARG A 8 0.75 25.50 21.08
N GLY A 9 1.94 25.53 21.69
CA GLY A 9 3.21 25.50 20.97
C GLY A 9 3.43 24.19 20.18
N ALA A 10 3.09 23.05 20.79
CA ALA A 10 3.21 21.75 20.13
C ALA A 10 2.25 21.60 18.94
N GLY A 11 1.00 22.06 19.07
CA GLY A 11 0.02 22.05 17.98
C GLY A 11 0.42 22.95 16.81
N GLN A 12 0.97 24.13 17.10
CA GLN A 12 1.46 25.06 16.08
C GLN A 12 2.65 24.47 15.31
N ALA A 13 3.64 23.91 16.00
CA ALA A 13 4.80 23.27 15.37
C ALA A 13 4.39 22.09 14.45
N MET A 14 3.40 21.30 14.87
CA MET A 14 2.84 20.22 14.03
C MET A 14 2.21 20.77 12.74
N LEU A 15 1.44 21.87 12.82
CA LEU A 15 0.79 22.47 11.64
C LEU A 15 1.81 23.11 10.69
N GLU A 16 2.86 23.72 11.22
CA GLU A 16 3.99 24.23 10.42
C GLU A 16 4.72 23.11 9.69
N GLU A 17 4.98 22.00 10.37
CA GLU A 17 5.58 20.81 9.74
C GLU A 17 4.68 20.22 8.65
N LEU A 18 3.37 20.14 8.90
CA LEU A 18 2.40 19.71 7.89
C LEU A 18 2.41 20.63 6.67
N TYR A 19 2.46 21.95 6.87
CA TYR A 19 2.50 22.93 5.77
C TYR A 19 3.73 22.70 4.88
N VAL A 20 4.92 22.55 5.47
CA VAL A 20 6.16 22.29 4.73
C VAL A 20 6.06 21.00 3.90
N ARG A 21 5.58 19.92 4.52
CA ARG A 21 5.46 18.61 3.85
C ARG A 21 4.37 18.62 2.76
N ALA A 22 3.26 19.33 2.98
CA ALA A 22 2.21 19.52 1.99
C ALA A 22 2.71 20.34 0.79
N GLN A 23 3.48 21.40 1.03
CA GLN A 23 4.07 22.22 -0.03
C GLN A 23 5.04 21.41 -0.87
N GLN A 24 5.89 20.62 -0.21
CA GLN A 24 6.79 19.71 -0.90
C GLN A 24 6.01 18.71 -1.76
N ALA A 25 4.97 18.08 -1.21
CA ALA A 25 4.16 17.11 -1.94
C ALA A 25 3.49 17.73 -3.17
N TYR A 26 2.96 18.95 -3.02
CA TYR A 26 2.34 19.69 -4.10
C TYR A 26 3.33 20.00 -5.22
N ASN A 27 4.53 20.47 -4.89
CA ASN A 27 5.56 20.85 -5.85
C ASN A 27 6.04 19.68 -6.73
N VAL A 28 5.95 18.44 -6.24
CA VAL A 28 6.43 17.25 -6.95
C VAL A 28 5.31 16.32 -7.41
N LEU A 29 4.04 16.69 -7.21
CA LEU A 29 2.90 15.79 -7.45
C LEU A 29 2.86 15.28 -8.90
N ASP A 30 2.97 16.19 -9.87
CA ASP A 30 2.96 15.85 -11.30
C ASP A 30 4.09 14.87 -11.65
N GLN A 31 5.30 15.15 -11.16
CA GLN A 31 6.45 14.29 -11.38
C GLN A 31 6.30 12.93 -10.69
N LEU A 32 5.74 12.88 -9.48
CA LEU A 32 5.45 11.65 -8.74
C LEU A 32 4.51 10.76 -9.56
N ILE A 33 3.39 11.30 -10.03
CA ILE A 33 2.40 10.55 -10.80
C ILE A 33 2.98 10.10 -12.15
N THR A 34 3.67 10.99 -12.85
CA THR A 34 4.31 10.68 -14.14
C THR A 34 5.35 9.58 -14.00
N ASN A 35 6.20 9.62 -12.97
CA ASN A 35 7.23 8.62 -12.74
C ASN A 35 6.61 7.27 -12.36
N GLU A 36 5.55 7.28 -11.56
CA GLU A 36 4.86 6.06 -11.16
C GLU A 36 4.17 5.38 -12.36
N ALA A 37 3.49 6.15 -13.21
CA ALA A 37 2.89 5.64 -14.44
C ALA A 37 3.94 5.02 -15.39
N LYS A 38 5.08 5.71 -15.58
CA LYS A 38 6.21 5.19 -16.36
C LYS A 38 6.77 3.89 -15.78
N TYR A 39 6.89 3.81 -14.46
CA TYR A 39 7.35 2.61 -13.78
C TYR A 39 6.41 1.42 -14.06
N HIS A 40 5.10 1.61 -13.93
CA HIS A 40 4.12 0.55 -14.17
C HIS A 40 4.15 0.06 -15.62
N HIS A 41 4.18 0.99 -16.58
CA HIS A 41 4.30 0.66 -17.99
C HIS A 41 5.57 -0.15 -18.28
N TYR A 42 6.74 0.38 -17.88
CA TYR A 42 8.02 -0.27 -18.12
C TYR A 42 8.14 -1.66 -17.47
N LYS A 43 7.70 -1.81 -16.21
CA LYS A 43 7.86 -3.08 -15.48
C LYS A 43 6.98 -4.18 -16.03
N LEU A 44 5.76 -3.87 -16.47
CA LEU A 44 4.86 -4.88 -16.99
C LEU A 44 5.27 -5.38 -18.37
N GLU A 45 5.82 -4.52 -19.23
CA GLU A 45 6.50 -4.96 -20.45
C GLU A 45 7.65 -5.94 -20.16
N LYS A 46 8.45 -5.66 -19.12
CA LYS A 46 9.54 -6.54 -18.71
C LYS A 46 9.03 -7.88 -18.18
N ILE A 47 7.94 -7.90 -17.42
CA ILE A 47 7.31 -9.14 -16.95
C ILE A 47 6.88 -10.01 -18.13
N ILE A 48 6.21 -9.43 -19.14
CA ILE A 48 5.79 -10.17 -20.34
C ILE A 48 6.97 -10.86 -21.02
N ARG A 49 8.08 -10.13 -21.21
CA ARG A 49 9.28 -10.65 -21.87
C ARG A 49 10.01 -11.70 -21.03
N VAL A 50 10.20 -11.46 -19.73
CA VAL A 50 10.98 -12.35 -18.85
C VAL A 50 10.28 -13.68 -18.62
N PHE A 51 8.95 -13.68 -18.49
CA PHE A 51 8.18 -14.89 -18.22
C PHE A 51 7.67 -15.59 -19.50
N GLY A 52 7.95 -15.03 -20.69
CA GLY A 52 7.53 -15.62 -21.97
C GLY A 52 6.02 -15.85 -22.04
N LEU A 53 5.24 -14.83 -21.67
CA LEU A 53 3.80 -14.95 -21.52
C LEU A 53 3.10 -15.16 -22.87
N GLU A 54 2.12 -16.06 -22.89
CA GLU A 54 1.27 -16.29 -24.06
C GLU A 54 0.42 -15.05 -24.35
N PRO A 55 -0.08 -14.84 -25.59
CA PRO A 55 -0.80 -13.62 -25.97
C PRO A 55 -1.95 -13.26 -25.02
N LYS A 56 -2.69 -14.26 -24.54
CA LYS A 56 -3.79 -14.07 -23.57
C LYS A 56 -3.28 -13.63 -22.20
N GLU A 57 -2.16 -14.16 -21.73
CA GLU A 57 -1.56 -13.79 -20.45
C GLU A 57 -0.95 -12.38 -20.53
N ALA A 58 -0.25 -12.08 -21.62
CA ALA A 58 0.28 -10.76 -21.90
C ALA A 58 -0.82 -9.69 -21.94
N TYR A 59 -1.97 -9.98 -22.57
CA TYR A 59 -3.13 -9.10 -22.54
C TYR A 59 -3.58 -8.75 -21.12
N TRP A 60 -3.70 -9.75 -20.23
CA TRP A 60 -4.11 -9.47 -18.85
C TRP A 60 -3.07 -8.66 -18.06
N VAL A 61 -1.78 -8.86 -18.33
CA VAL A 61 -0.72 -8.05 -17.72
C VAL A 61 -0.79 -6.59 -18.20
N LEU A 62 -1.05 -6.36 -19.49
CA LEU A 62 -1.21 -5.01 -20.05
C LEU A 62 -2.49 -4.33 -19.56
N ASP A 63 -3.63 -5.01 -19.56
CA ASP A 63 -4.90 -4.50 -18.99
C ASP A 63 -4.74 -4.13 -17.51
N PHE A 64 -3.98 -4.93 -16.74
CA PHE A 64 -3.63 -4.58 -15.37
C PHE A 64 -2.82 -3.27 -15.31
N ALA A 65 -1.82 -3.08 -16.19
CA ALA A 65 -1.02 -1.86 -16.26
C ALA A 65 -1.89 -0.63 -16.52
N GLU A 66 -2.70 -0.70 -17.57
CA GLU A 66 -3.55 0.40 -18.04
C GLU A 66 -4.52 0.82 -16.95
N LYS A 67 -5.13 -0.13 -16.24
CA LYS A 67 -6.05 0.17 -15.15
C LYS A 67 -5.38 0.85 -13.96
N ILE A 68 -4.14 0.50 -13.65
CA ILE A 68 -3.37 1.17 -12.59
C ILE A 68 -2.94 2.57 -13.03
N ILE A 69 -2.50 2.73 -14.27
CA ILE A 69 -2.14 4.05 -14.84
C ILE A 69 -3.36 4.97 -14.86
N LEU A 70 -4.50 4.48 -15.36
CA LEU A 70 -5.76 5.23 -15.37
C LEU A 70 -6.22 5.59 -13.94
N LEU A 71 -6.02 4.70 -12.97
CA LEU A 71 -6.30 4.99 -11.57
C LEU A 71 -5.44 6.17 -11.05
N LEU A 72 -4.15 6.20 -11.39
CA LEU A 72 -3.24 7.30 -11.03
C LEU A 72 -3.69 8.62 -11.66
N GLU A 73 -3.94 8.62 -12.96
CA GLU A 73 -4.35 9.81 -13.72
C GLU A 73 -5.67 10.38 -13.20
N ASN A 74 -6.67 9.52 -12.98
CA ASN A 74 -7.96 9.94 -12.42
C ASN A 74 -7.85 10.47 -10.99
N SER A 75 -6.82 10.05 -10.25
CA SER A 75 -6.58 10.52 -8.89
C SER A 75 -5.82 11.85 -8.84
N PHE A 76 -5.12 12.23 -9.90
CA PHE A 76 -4.28 13.43 -9.93
C PHE A 76 -5.07 14.70 -9.62
N SER A 77 -6.16 14.96 -10.36
CA SER A 77 -6.98 16.15 -10.17
C SER A 77 -7.53 16.25 -8.73
N TYR A 78 -7.85 15.10 -8.12
CA TYR A 78 -8.33 15.06 -6.75
C TYR A 78 -7.23 15.36 -5.73
N MET A 79 -6.01 14.82 -5.93
CA MET A 79 -4.85 15.11 -5.10
C MET A 79 -4.41 16.58 -5.20
N ASP A 80 -4.33 17.11 -6.42
CA ASP A 80 -3.98 18.52 -6.69
C ASP A 80 -4.96 19.46 -5.98
N PHE A 81 -6.27 19.26 -6.18
CA PHE A 81 -7.30 20.05 -5.52
C PHE A 81 -7.16 20.01 -3.98
N LYS A 82 -7.04 18.81 -3.41
CA LYS A 82 -6.92 18.63 -1.96
C LYS A 82 -5.66 19.27 -1.38
N LEU A 83 -4.52 19.16 -2.04
CA LEU A 83 -3.29 19.80 -1.58
C LEU A 83 -3.39 21.32 -1.63
N ARG A 84 -3.94 21.90 -2.70
CA ARG A 84 -4.18 23.35 -2.78
C ARG A 84 -5.08 23.85 -1.67
N GLN A 85 -6.20 23.14 -1.43
CA GLN A 85 -7.12 23.49 -0.35
C GLN A 85 -6.46 23.37 1.03
N LEU A 86 -5.65 22.33 1.24
CA LEU A 86 -4.91 22.16 2.49
C LEU A 86 -3.97 23.33 2.74
N LEU A 87 -3.12 23.68 1.76
CA LEU A 87 -2.15 24.78 1.87
C LEU A 87 -2.85 26.10 2.18
N LEU A 88 -3.91 26.43 1.45
CA LEU A 88 -4.69 27.65 1.66
C LEU A 88 -5.29 27.73 3.08
N ASN A 89 -5.81 26.61 3.60
CA ASN A 89 -6.40 26.58 4.94
C ASN A 89 -5.34 26.61 6.04
N LEU A 90 -4.15 26.04 5.82
CA LEU A 90 -3.04 26.13 6.77
C LEU A 90 -2.50 27.56 6.86
N GLU A 91 -2.31 28.26 5.74
CA GLU A 91 -1.88 29.67 5.70
C GLU A 91 -2.86 30.60 6.41
N ARG A 92 -4.15 30.32 6.29
CA ARG A 92 -5.22 31.11 6.91
C ARG A 92 -5.53 30.69 8.36
N HIS A 93 -4.80 29.73 8.91
CA HIS A 93 -5.10 29.10 10.21
C HIS A 93 -6.54 28.61 10.34
N ASN A 94 -7.15 28.18 9.23
CA ASN A 94 -8.53 27.72 9.13
C ASN A 94 -8.61 26.18 9.14
N VAL A 95 -7.93 25.57 10.12
CA VAL A 95 -7.93 24.12 10.33
C VAL A 95 -8.30 23.81 11.78
N LYS A 96 -8.98 22.69 11.99
CA LYS A 96 -9.32 22.19 13.32
C LYS A 96 -8.61 20.86 13.57
N ILE A 97 -8.06 20.69 14.76
CA ILE A 97 -7.46 19.44 15.19
C ILE A 97 -8.45 18.74 16.10
N GLN A 98 -8.79 17.49 15.79
CA GLN A 98 -9.69 16.68 16.59
C GLN A 98 -9.19 15.23 16.68
N PRO A 99 -9.39 14.52 17.79
CA PRO A 99 -9.03 13.11 17.88
C PRO A 99 -9.92 12.24 16.98
N SER A 100 -9.35 11.16 16.43
CA SER A 100 -10.13 10.12 15.78
C SER A 100 -10.99 9.37 16.81
N PRO A 101 -12.09 8.70 16.38
CA PRO A 101 -12.90 7.90 17.28
C PRO A 101 -12.12 6.81 18.03
N GLN A 102 -11.04 6.28 17.43
CA GLN A 102 -10.17 5.28 18.07
C GLN A 102 -9.04 5.90 18.92
N GLY A 103 -8.91 7.23 18.96
CA GLY A 103 -7.98 7.97 19.81
C GLY A 103 -6.50 7.94 19.42
N LYS A 104 -6.08 7.09 18.48
CA LYS A 104 -4.67 6.94 18.07
C LYS A 104 -4.21 7.90 16.96
N THR A 105 -5.15 8.50 16.25
CA THR A 105 -4.91 9.39 15.11
C THR A 105 -5.54 10.73 15.41
N LEU A 106 -4.87 11.83 15.08
CA LEU A 106 -5.44 13.16 15.04
C LEU A 106 -5.94 13.45 13.63
N TYR A 107 -7.13 14.02 13.52
CA TYR A 107 -7.65 14.56 12.27
C TYR A 107 -7.41 16.06 12.24
N ILE A 108 -6.72 16.52 11.20
CA ILE A 108 -6.59 17.93 10.87
C ILE A 108 -7.60 18.20 9.75
N VAL A 109 -8.64 18.94 10.07
CA VAL A 109 -9.86 19.07 9.26
C VAL A 109 -10.03 20.50 8.80
N SER A 110 -10.29 20.68 7.51
CA SER A 110 -10.88 21.88 6.93
C SER A 110 -12.21 21.52 6.26
N GLN A 111 -12.87 22.50 5.62
CA GLN A 111 -14.14 22.24 4.91
C GLN A 111 -14.01 21.15 3.84
N GLU A 112 -12.88 21.13 3.11
CA GLU A 112 -12.68 20.27 1.94
C GLU A 112 -11.65 19.15 2.15
N THR A 113 -10.91 19.19 3.25
CA THR A 113 -9.77 18.28 3.47
C THR A 113 -9.75 17.71 4.87
N ARG A 114 -9.29 16.46 4.96
CA ARG A 114 -8.94 15.78 6.20
C ARG A 114 -7.55 15.22 6.05
N ILE A 115 -6.67 15.49 6.99
CA ILE A 115 -5.37 14.84 7.11
C ILE A 115 -5.39 13.95 8.33
N ASP A 116 -4.94 12.72 8.14
CA ASP A 116 -4.72 11.77 9.22
C ASP A 116 -3.28 12.00 9.73
N ALA A 117 -3.14 12.36 11.00
CA ALA A 117 -1.88 12.66 11.66
C ALA A 117 -1.63 11.67 12.81
N GLU A 118 -0.48 11.01 12.82
CA GLU A 118 -0.05 10.11 13.88
C GLU A 118 1.34 10.51 14.34
N TYR A 119 1.59 10.47 15.65
CA TYR A 119 2.92 10.69 16.22
C TYR A 119 3.51 9.35 16.63
N LEU A 120 4.58 8.92 15.96
CA LEU A 120 5.22 7.63 16.16
C LEU A 120 6.73 7.81 16.18
N ASP A 121 7.40 7.19 17.16
CA ASP A 121 8.86 7.18 17.29
C ASP A 121 9.52 8.58 17.21
N GLY A 122 8.84 9.59 17.76
CA GLY A 122 9.33 10.97 17.79
C GLY A 122 9.04 11.78 16.52
N GLU A 123 8.34 11.21 15.53
CA GLU A 123 8.05 11.88 14.25
C GLU A 123 6.55 11.92 13.93
N TRP A 124 6.13 12.99 13.24
CA TRP A 124 4.79 13.07 12.68
C TRP A 124 4.69 12.33 11.35
N LEU A 125 3.63 11.52 11.24
CA LEU A 125 3.18 10.87 10.02
C LEU A 125 1.89 11.54 9.56
N PHE A 126 1.92 12.19 8.40
CA PHE A 126 0.75 12.84 7.81
C PHE A 126 0.32 12.08 6.56
N ARG A 127 -0.98 11.80 6.45
CA ARG A 127 -1.55 11.09 5.30
C ARG A 127 -2.76 11.85 4.79
N LEU A 128 -2.74 12.18 3.50
CA LEU A 128 -3.88 12.72 2.78
C LEU A 128 -4.70 11.56 2.18
N PRO A 129 -5.93 11.31 2.65
CA PRO A 129 -6.76 10.24 2.11
C PRO A 129 -7.29 10.56 0.71
N ILE A 130 -7.20 9.58 -0.19
CA ILE A 130 -7.61 9.65 -1.60
C ILE A 130 -8.76 8.68 -1.88
N TYR A 131 -8.57 7.40 -1.53
CA TYR A 131 -9.52 6.30 -1.69
C TYR A 131 -10.19 6.18 -3.07
N THR A 132 -9.40 6.28 -4.13
CA THR A 132 -9.83 5.88 -5.48
C THR A 132 -9.53 4.40 -5.70
N LYS A 133 -10.29 3.73 -6.57
CA LYS A 133 -10.13 2.29 -6.81
C LYS A 133 -10.36 1.88 -8.25
N THR A 134 -9.81 0.73 -8.60
CA THR A 134 -10.06 0.02 -9.86
C THR A 134 -10.17 -1.49 -9.64
N HIS A 135 -10.77 -2.18 -10.61
CA HIS A 135 -10.89 -3.64 -10.63
C HIS A 135 -10.12 -4.20 -11.81
N CYS A 136 -9.15 -5.07 -11.53
CA CYS A 136 -8.25 -5.62 -12.54
C CYS A 136 -7.97 -7.10 -12.28
N LYS A 137 -7.36 -7.77 -13.27
CA LYS A 137 -6.97 -9.17 -13.18
C LYS A 137 -5.49 -9.32 -13.45
N PHE A 138 -4.78 -10.07 -12.62
CA PHE A 138 -3.39 -10.46 -12.85
C PHE A 138 -3.34 -11.96 -13.19
N PRO A 139 -2.65 -12.39 -14.26
CA PRO A 139 -2.60 -13.81 -14.63
C PRO A 139 -1.65 -14.61 -13.72
N ASP A 140 -1.80 -15.93 -13.71
CA ASP A 140 -0.83 -16.83 -13.07
C ASP A 140 0.44 -16.91 -13.93
N ILE A 141 1.35 -15.96 -13.73
CA ILE A 141 2.60 -15.87 -14.48
C ILE A 141 3.67 -16.84 -13.97
N LEU A 142 3.52 -17.35 -12.73
CA LEU A 142 4.53 -18.20 -12.11
C LEU A 142 4.30 -19.69 -12.43
N LYS A 143 3.06 -20.08 -12.74
CA LYS A 143 2.68 -21.44 -13.16
C LYS A 143 3.18 -22.50 -12.15
N LEU A 144 3.13 -22.16 -10.87
CA LEU A 144 3.65 -22.99 -9.79
C LEU A 144 2.64 -24.07 -9.42
N ASN A 145 3.15 -25.23 -8.98
CA ASN A 145 2.30 -26.21 -8.32
C ASN A 145 1.73 -25.65 -7.01
N THR A 146 0.61 -26.24 -6.57
CA THR A 146 -0.15 -25.78 -5.40
C THR A 146 0.71 -25.72 -4.13
N GLU A 147 1.61 -26.68 -3.92
CA GLU A 147 2.44 -26.73 -2.72
C GLU A 147 3.47 -25.58 -2.68
N THR A 148 4.16 -25.34 -3.79
CA THR A 148 5.15 -24.26 -3.90
C THR A 148 4.50 -22.89 -3.77
N LEU A 149 3.35 -22.70 -4.43
CA LEU A 149 2.56 -21.48 -4.32
C LEU A 149 2.16 -21.23 -2.85
N ARG A 150 1.71 -22.26 -2.14
CA ARG A 150 1.33 -22.18 -0.73
C ARG A 150 2.49 -21.71 0.16
N TYR A 151 3.70 -22.24 -0.04
CA TYR A 151 4.86 -21.80 0.75
C TYR A 151 5.24 -20.33 0.49
N LEU A 152 5.19 -19.87 -0.75
CA LEU A 152 5.43 -18.45 -1.06
C LEU A 152 4.37 -17.56 -0.43
N GLN A 153 3.09 -17.96 -0.50
CA GLN A 153 1.99 -17.25 0.14
C GLN A 153 2.14 -17.21 1.67
N LEU A 154 2.63 -18.28 2.29
CA LEU A 154 2.96 -18.29 3.73
C LEU A 154 4.06 -17.29 4.08
N GLY A 155 5.07 -17.15 3.23
CA GLY A 155 6.12 -16.14 3.39
C GLY A 155 5.56 -14.72 3.44
N TRP A 156 4.69 -14.37 2.49
CA TRP A 156 4.02 -13.06 2.48
C TRP A 156 3.13 -12.83 3.70
N ARG A 157 2.40 -13.86 4.14
CA ARG A 157 1.57 -13.81 5.36
C ARG A 157 2.37 -13.57 6.63
N ALA A 158 3.60 -14.07 6.69
CA ALA A 158 4.47 -13.88 7.83
C ALA A 158 5.12 -12.48 7.84
N SER A 159 5.08 -11.74 6.72
CA SER A 159 5.72 -10.42 6.60
C SER A 159 4.72 -9.27 6.45
N ASP A 160 4.15 -9.10 5.26
CA ASP A 160 3.54 -7.84 4.80
C ASP A 160 2.08 -8.01 4.37
N GLU A 161 1.61 -9.25 4.17
CA GLU A 161 0.20 -9.52 3.85
C GLU A 161 -0.66 -9.47 5.13
N THR A 162 -1.72 -8.68 5.06
CA THR A 162 -2.78 -8.63 6.06
C THR A 162 -4.09 -9.18 5.49
N THR A 163 -5.20 -9.04 6.20
CA THR A 163 -6.52 -9.49 5.76
C THR A 163 -7.58 -8.45 6.02
N ASP A 164 -8.52 -8.33 5.09
CA ASP A 164 -9.79 -7.63 5.28
C ASP A 164 -10.92 -8.67 5.30
N GLY A 165 -11.40 -9.00 6.50
CA GLY A 165 -12.33 -10.10 6.73
C GLY A 165 -11.75 -11.46 6.31
N ASN A 166 -12.14 -11.92 5.13
CA ASN A 166 -11.68 -13.19 4.54
C ASN A 166 -10.77 -13.01 3.33
N ILE A 167 -10.44 -11.77 2.94
CA ILE A 167 -9.73 -11.47 1.70
C ILE A 167 -8.26 -11.12 2.05
N PRO A 168 -7.26 -11.75 1.43
CA PRO A 168 -5.87 -11.34 1.54
C PRO A 168 -5.66 -9.93 1.02
N VAL A 169 -4.91 -9.11 1.77
CA VAL A 169 -4.65 -7.70 1.43
C VAL A 169 -3.17 -7.38 1.53
N MET A 170 -2.65 -6.73 0.50
CA MET A 170 -1.32 -6.10 0.52
C MET A 170 -1.47 -4.60 0.65
N VAL A 171 -0.81 -4.02 1.64
CA VAL A 171 -0.69 -2.57 1.81
C VAL A 171 0.77 -2.21 1.59
N THR A 172 1.06 -1.33 0.64
CA THR A 172 2.44 -0.97 0.34
C THR A 172 2.59 0.44 -0.22
N THR A 173 3.78 1.02 -0.06
CA THR A 173 4.22 2.23 -0.78
C THR A 173 5.19 1.91 -1.92
N LYS A 174 5.42 0.62 -2.21
CA LYS A 174 6.40 0.13 -3.17
C LYS A 174 5.70 -0.64 -4.28
N SER A 175 5.67 -0.06 -5.47
CA SER A 175 4.99 -0.66 -6.62
C SER A 175 5.60 -1.98 -7.12
N TRP A 176 6.86 -2.29 -6.79
CA TRP A 176 7.39 -3.64 -7.04
C TRP A 176 6.76 -4.71 -6.12
N GLN A 177 6.43 -4.38 -4.86
CA GLN A 177 5.80 -5.32 -3.94
C GLN A 177 4.38 -5.67 -4.42
N MET A 178 3.68 -4.69 -5.00
CA MET A 178 2.39 -4.90 -5.64
C MET A 178 2.45 -6.05 -6.65
N TYR A 179 3.42 -6.04 -7.56
CA TYR A 179 3.56 -7.07 -8.59
C TYR A 179 4.05 -8.40 -8.05
N ALA A 180 5.04 -8.38 -7.15
CA ALA A 180 5.56 -9.59 -6.54
C ALA A 180 4.47 -10.32 -5.75
N TRP A 181 3.60 -9.58 -5.06
CA TRP A 181 2.46 -10.13 -4.36
C TRP A 181 1.35 -10.58 -5.32
N ALA A 182 1.02 -9.79 -6.34
CA ALA A 182 0.02 -10.17 -7.35
C ALA A 182 0.39 -11.46 -8.08
N ALA A 183 1.68 -11.74 -8.28
CA ALA A 183 2.17 -12.98 -8.88
C ALA A 183 1.84 -14.22 -8.05
N VAL A 184 1.81 -14.11 -6.71
CA VAL A 184 1.45 -15.23 -5.81
C VAL A 184 -0.02 -15.21 -5.38
N ARG A 185 -0.74 -14.12 -5.62
CA ARG A 185 -2.18 -13.97 -5.36
C ARG A 185 -2.98 -13.73 -6.64
N TYR A 186 -2.53 -14.28 -7.76
CA TYR A 186 -3.07 -14.02 -9.09
C TYR A 186 -4.61 -14.18 -9.19
N GLY A 187 -5.23 -13.57 -10.19
CA GLY A 187 -6.67 -13.55 -10.36
C GLY A 187 -7.22 -12.14 -10.25
N ALA A 188 -8.44 -11.99 -9.74
CA ALA A 188 -9.13 -10.71 -9.64
C ALA A 188 -8.69 -9.93 -8.40
N PHE A 189 -8.48 -8.62 -8.60
CA PHE A 189 -8.14 -7.67 -7.55
C PHE A 189 -9.09 -6.48 -7.52
N THR A 190 -9.29 -5.92 -6.34
CA THR A 190 -9.59 -4.49 -6.20
C THR A 190 -8.32 -3.80 -5.75
N VAL A 191 -7.87 -2.80 -6.50
CA VAL A 191 -6.70 -2.00 -6.17
C VAL A 191 -7.16 -0.60 -5.80
N TYR A 192 -6.70 -0.12 -4.65
CA TYR A 192 -6.95 1.21 -4.15
C TYR A 192 -5.67 2.03 -4.18
N LEU A 193 -5.79 3.29 -4.58
CA LEU A 193 -4.86 4.32 -4.18
C LEU A 193 -5.47 5.02 -2.96
N SER A 194 -5.04 4.60 -1.77
CA SER A 194 -5.73 4.97 -0.53
C SER A 194 -5.24 6.28 0.06
N TYR A 195 -3.94 6.55 0.00
CA TYR A 195 -3.34 7.74 0.58
C TYR A 195 -2.19 8.30 -0.27
N LEU A 196 -2.02 9.62 -0.17
CA LEU A 196 -0.74 10.30 -0.39
C LEU A 196 -0.10 10.54 0.98
N ASN A 197 1.02 9.87 1.24
CA ASN A 197 1.78 10.09 2.46
C ASN A 197 2.65 11.33 2.29
N LEU A 198 2.50 12.30 3.20
CA LEU A 198 3.27 13.54 3.23
C LEU A 198 4.52 13.31 4.11
N ASN A 199 5.48 12.55 3.58
CA ASN A 199 6.70 12.23 4.33
C ASN A 199 7.64 13.44 4.37
N LYS A 200 8.54 13.46 5.35
CA LYS A 200 9.53 14.53 5.55
C LYS A 200 10.45 14.77 4.35
N ASN A 201 10.83 13.71 3.64
CA ASN A 201 11.83 13.78 2.58
C ASN A 201 11.24 13.78 1.18
N ASN A 202 10.18 13.00 0.94
CA ASN A 202 9.49 12.92 -0.36
C ASN A 202 8.11 12.29 -0.16
N PRO A 203 7.07 12.78 -0.82
CA PRO A 203 5.77 12.14 -0.78
C PRO A 203 5.82 10.74 -1.37
N SER A 204 4.89 9.88 -0.95
CA SER A 204 4.73 8.53 -1.52
C SER A 204 3.28 8.14 -1.62
N LEU A 205 2.93 7.38 -2.64
CA LEU A 205 1.61 6.80 -2.81
C LEU A 205 1.47 5.53 -1.98
N ARG A 206 0.29 5.32 -1.39
CA ARG A 206 -0.07 4.08 -0.69
C ARG A 206 -1.09 3.30 -1.50
N TRP A 207 -0.71 2.08 -1.82
CA TRP A 207 -1.48 1.09 -2.56
C TRP A 207 -2.07 0.07 -1.60
N ASP A 208 -3.36 -0.20 -1.74
CA ASP A 208 -4.01 -1.33 -1.07
C ASP A 208 -4.59 -2.28 -2.13
N LEU A 209 -4.10 -3.51 -2.18
CA LEU A 209 -4.57 -4.53 -3.11
C LEU A 209 -5.33 -5.60 -2.36
N ARG A 210 -6.55 -5.89 -2.80
CA ARG A 210 -7.40 -6.96 -2.25
C ARG A 210 -7.53 -8.08 -3.28
N ALA A 211 -7.06 -9.28 -2.94
CA ALA A 211 -7.06 -10.43 -3.85
C ALA A 211 -8.40 -11.17 -3.78
N ILE A 212 -9.41 -10.71 -4.52
CA ILE A 212 -10.81 -11.18 -4.43
C ILE A 212 -10.97 -12.64 -4.88
N SER A 213 -10.09 -13.14 -5.75
CA SER A 213 -10.08 -14.55 -6.14
C SER A 213 -9.59 -15.49 -5.05
N TRP A 214 -9.08 -14.97 -3.93
CA TRP A 214 -8.55 -15.76 -2.84
C TRP A 214 -9.31 -15.50 -1.55
N ASN A 215 -9.55 -16.59 -0.81
CA ASN A 215 -9.92 -16.52 0.58
C ASN A 215 -8.66 -16.65 1.46
N LYS A 216 -8.70 -16.12 2.68
CA LYS A 216 -7.68 -16.38 3.68
C LYS A 216 -7.63 -17.88 3.93
N GLN A 217 -6.44 -18.46 3.83
CA GLN A 217 -6.23 -19.91 3.91
C GLN A 217 -5.78 -20.30 5.32
N TRP A 218 -6.55 -19.93 6.35
CA TRP A 218 -6.37 -20.46 7.70
C TRP A 218 -7.35 -21.62 7.91
N LEU A 219 -6.92 -22.66 8.62
CA LEU A 219 -7.85 -23.44 9.41
C LEU A 219 -8.39 -22.50 10.49
N THR A 220 -9.70 -22.30 10.57
CA THR A 220 -10.30 -22.06 11.90
C THR A 220 -9.77 -23.17 12.80
N GLU A 221 -9.27 -22.83 13.99
CA GLU A 221 -8.90 -23.79 15.00
C GLU A 221 -10.11 -24.67 15.34
N ASN A 222 -10.30 -25.75 14.58
CA ASN A 222 -10.68 -27.02 15.16
C ASN A 222 -9.38 -27.78 15.33
N VAL A 223 -8.64 -27.41 16.38
CA VAL A 223 -7.86 -28.41 17.08
C VAL A 223 -8.90 -29.31 17.73
N ASP A 224 -9.38 -30.29 16.96
CA ASP A 224 -10.09 -31.42 17.53
C ASP A 224 -9.18 -32.00 18.61
N LYS A 225 -9.63 -31.86 19.86
CA LYS A 225 -9.08 -32.55 21.02
C LYS A 225 -9.29 -34.06 20.87
N LYS A 226 -8.68 -34.71 19.87
CA LYS A 226 -8.58 -36.17 19.77
C LYS A 226 -7.37 -36.57 18.94
N SER A 227 -6.21 -36.64 19.59
CA SER A 227 -5.31 -37.80 19.54
C SER A 227 -4.01 -37.43 20.26
N GLY A 228 -3.83 -37.97 21.46
CA GLY A 228 -2.53 -38.02 22.09
C GLY A 228 -1.65 -39.00 21.34
N ALA A 229 -0.56 -38.52 20.76
CA ALA A 229 0.65 -39.29 20.48
C ALA A 229 1.76 -38.32 20.09
N SER A 230 2.78 -38.21 20.94
CA SER A 230 4.09 -37.72 20.49
C SER A 230 4.72 -38.79 19.61
N PRO A 231 5.41 -38.41 18.52
CA PRO A 231 6.77 -38.92 18.40
C PRO A 231 7.79 -37.90 17.89
N SER A 232 8.92 -37.92 18.60
CA SER A 232 10.29 -37.65 18.16
C SER A 232 10.61 -37.99 16.69
N GLY A 233 11.48 -37.21 16.05
CA GLY A 233 12.23 -37.65 14.87
C GLY A 233 12.62 -36.54 13.89
N THR A 234 13.90 -36.19 13.91
CA THR A 234 14.62 -35.23 13.06
C THR A 234 14.49 -35.50 11.55
N LYS A 235 14.44 -34.43 10.74
CA LYS A 235 15.22 -34.31 9.47
C LYS A 235 15.26 -32.84 9.00
N LEU A 236 16.44 -32.23 9.13
CA LEU A 236 16.79 -30.97 8.48
C LEU A 236 16.70 -31.16 6.96
N VAL A 237 15.69 -30.54 6.33
CA VAL A 237 15.61 -30.44 4.88
C VAL A 237 16.56 -29.33 4.43
N LYS A 238 17.48 -29.67 3.52
CA LYS A 238 18.42 -28.71 2.92
C LYS A 238 17.66 -27.55 2.26
N PRO A 239 18.15 -26.30 2.34
CA PRO A 239 17.52 -25.18 1.65
C PRO A 239 17.57 -25.43 0.13
N LEU A 240 16.39 -25.44 -0.50
CA LEU A 240 16.25 -25.39 -1.96
C LEU A 240 16.79 -24.06 -2.46
N ASN A 241 17.49 -24.08 -3.59
CA ASN A 241 18.03 -22.91 -4.28
C ASN A 241 16.90 -21.88 -4.54
N VAL A 242 16.77 -20.91 -3.66
CA VAL A 242 15.86 -19.78 -3.77
C VAL A 242 16.37 -18.90 -4.90
N VAL A 243 15.55 -18.69 -5.94
CA VAL A 243 15.83 -17.70 -6.98
C VAL A 243 16.03 -16.34 -6.28
N PRO A 244 17.18 -15.65 -6.44
CA PRO A 244 17.46 -14.46 -5.65
C PRO A 244 16.46 -13.34 -5.94
N TRP A 245 15.80 -12.85 -4.89
CA TRP A 245 14.90 -11.69 -4.86
C TRP A 245 15.48 -10.39 -5.44
N ARG A 246 16.77 -10.36 -5.80
CA ARG A 246 17.46 -9.22 -6.41
C ARG A 246 16.93 -8.84 -7.80
N ARG A 247 16.23 -9.73 -8.51
CA ARG A 247 15.70 -9.45 -9.87
C ARG A 247 14.51 -8.48 -9.93
N TRP A 248 13.87 -8.18 -8.79
CA TRP A 248 12.73 -7.25 -8.74
C TRP A 248 13.11 -5.80 -8.42
N LYS A 249 14.33 -5.59 -7.90
CA LYS A 249 14.82 -4.27 -7.48
C LYS A 249 15.48 -3.48 -8.62
N THR A 250 15.92 -4.15 -9.69
CA THR A 250 16.48 -3.57 -10.92
C THR A 250 15.44 -3.59 -12.02
#